data_AF-A0A359DCQ7-F1
#
_entry.id   AF-A0A359DCQ7-F1
#
_cell.length_a   1.000
_cell.length_b   1.000
_cell.length_c   1.000
_cell.angle_alpha   90.00
_cell.angle_beta   90.00
_cell.angle_gamma   90.00
#
_symmetry.space_group_name_H-M   'P 1'
#
loop_
_entity.id
_entity.type
_entity.pdbx_description
1 polymer ?
#
loop_
_entity_poly.entity_id
_entity_poly.type
_entity_poly.pdbx_seq_one_letter_code
_entity_poly.pdbx_strand_id
1 'polypeptide(L)'
;VFEPHPTYDNLFGRIEYNADQGAIYTSYRQLRPGALHRANGGFLVLEAEKMLGEPFVWDALKRALHSRQLKMESPLGELGRIATVTLNPQVIPLQVKVIIIGARQLYYALQDHDPDFQEMFRVLVDFDEDIPLGDESLEQFAQLMKTRTTEEGMAPLTAAAVARLATYSARLAEHQGRLSARIGDLFQLVSEADFIRQLASETVTDVGHIERALKAKATRTGRVSARIIDDMLAGIILIDTAGAAVGKCNGLTVLEVGDSAFG
;
A
#
# COMPACT_ATOMS: atom_id res chain seq x y z
N VAL A 1 -16.32 4.51 7.17
CA VAL A 1 -15.48 5.73 7.11
C VAL A 1 -14.04 5.30 6.93
N PHE A 2 -13.35 5.82 5.92
CA PHE A 2 -11.90 5.66 5.78
C PHE A 2 -11.26 6.99 6.20
N GLU A 3 -10.33 6.95 7.15
CA GLU A 3 -9.61 8.13 7.62
C GLU A 3 -8.15 8.08 7.13
N PRO A 4 -7.81 8.78 6.04
CA PRO A 4 -6.49 8.71 5.42
C PRO A 4 -5.41 9.41 6.24
N HIS A 5 -5.77 10.29 7.18
CA HIS A 5 -4.85 11.01 8.05
C HIS A 5 -5.30 10.91 9.51
N PRO A 6 -4.99 9.78 10.18
CA PRO A 6 -5.54 9.39 11.48
C PRO A 6 -4.91 10.13 12.67
N THR A 7 -4.82 11.46 12.60
CA THR A 7 -4.41 12.28 13.76
C THR A 7 -5.42 12.17 14.89
N TYR A 8 -4.99 12.53 16.10
CA TYR A 8 -5.86 12.50 17.28
C TYR A 8 -7.16 13.29 17.04
N ASP A 9 -7.05 14.53 16.60
CA ASP A 9 -8.20 15.40 16.33
C ASP A 9 -9.12 14.83 15.24
N ASN A 10 -8.55 14.25 14.18
CA ASN A 10 -9.35 13.69 13.09
C ASN A 10 -10.09 12.43 13.52
N LEU A 11 -9.56 11.64 14.46
CA LEU A 11 -10.22 10.43 14.95
C LEU A 11 -11.22 10.69 16.07
N PHE A 12 -10.77 11.39 17.11
CA PHE A 12 -11.53 11.61 18.35
C PHE A 12 -12.35 12.90 18.33
N GLY A 13 -12.16 13.77 17.33
CA GLY A 13 -12.79 15.08 17.28
C GLY A 13 -11.98 16.13 18.04
N ARG A 14 -12.34 17.40 17.85
CA ARG A 14 -11.63 18.53 18.45
C ARG A 14 -12.59 19.62 18.90
N ILE A 15 -12.16 20.37 19.92
CA ILE A 15 -12.85 21.58 20.38
C ILE A 15 -12.17 22.75 19.68
N GLU A 16 -12.91 23.47 18.84
CA GLU A 16 -12.42 24.70 18.24
C GLU A 16 -12.59 25.87 19.22
N TYR A 17 -11.67 26.83 19.13
CA TYR A 17 -11.61 28.01 19.97
C TYR A 17 -11.57 29.25 19.10
N ASN A 18 -12.37 30.25 19.47
CA ASN A 18 -12.32 31.56 18.85
C ASN A 18 -11.64 32.54 19.79
N ALA A 19 -10.88 33.48 19.22
CA ALA A 19 -10.38 34.63 19.95
C ALA A 19 -11.24 35.85 19.59
N ASP A 20 -11.85 36.48 20.58
CA ASP A 20 -12.47 37.80 20.44
C ASP A 20 -11.89 38.73 21.50
N GLN A 21 -11.37 39.88 21.09
CA GLN A 21 -10.69 40.87 21.95
C GLN A 21 -9.66 40.28 22.93
N GLY A 22 -8.91 39.26 22.50
CA GLY A 22 -7.88 38.61 23.32
C GLY A 22 -8.42 37.59 24.34
N ALA A 23 -9.74 37.45 24.47
CA ALA A 23 -10.37 36.37 25.23
C ALA A 23 -10.60 35.15 24.32
N ILE A 24 -10.20 33.97 24.80
CA ILE A 24 -10.46 32.70 24.14
C ILE A 24 -11.79 32.16 24.65
N TYR A 25 -12.73 31.91 23.75
CA TYR A 25 -14.02 31.29 24.08
C TYR A 25 -14.33 30.10 23.17
N THR A 26 -15.14 29.18 23.69
CA THR A 26 -15.67 28.03 22.96
C THR A 26 -17.14 27.84 23.29
N SER A 27 -17.85 27.08 22.46
CA SER A 27 -19.25 26.71 22.68
C SER A 27 -19.52 25.34 22.07
N TYR A 28 -20.68 24.73 22.36
CA TYR A 28 -21.07 23.44 21.79
C TYR A 28 -21.08 23.42 20.24
N ARG A 29 -21.21 24.58 19.59
CA ARG A 29 -21.14 24.72 18.12
C ARG A 29 -19.73 24.57 17.55
N GLN A 30 -18.71 24.66 18.41
CA GLN A 30 -17.31 24.51 18.06
C GLN A 30 -16.79 23.08 18.31
N LEU A 31 -17.68 22.15 18.64
CA LEU A 31 -17.35 20.73 18.67
C LEU A 31 -17.31 20.18 17.24
N ARG A 32 -16.15 19.67 16.83
CA ARG A 32 -16.01 19.01 15.53
C ARG A 32 -15.93 17.50 15.72
N PRO A 33 -16.84 16.73 15.08
CA PRO A 33 -16.83 15.28 15.20
C PRO A 33 -15.60 14.70 14.46
N GLY A 34 -14.94 13.75 15.10
CA GLY A 34 -13.91 12.94 14.48
C GLY A 34 -14.47 11.77 13.65
N ALA A 35 -13.57 10.95 13.09
CA ALA A 35 -13.90 9.77 12.31
C ALA A 35 -14.63 8.71 13.16
N LEU A 36 -14.28 8.55 14.44
CA LEU A 36 -14.99 7.62 15.34
C LEU A 36 -16.44 8.05 15.57
N HIS A 37 -16.71 9.36 15.64
CA HIS A 37 -18.07 9.88 15.73
C HIS A 37 -18.88 9.55 14.47
N ARG A 38 -18.28 9.77 13.29
CA ARG A 38 -18.91 9.49 11.99
C ARG A 38 -19.07 7.99 11.72
N ALA A 39 -18.18 7.17 12.24
CA ALA A 39 -18.18 5.72 12.04
C ALA A 39 -19.01 4.96 13.08
N ASN A 40 -19.54 5.64 14.10
CA ASN A 40 -20.33 5.01 15.15
C ASN A 40 -21.60 4.36 14.56
N GLY A 41 -21.82 3.09 14.87
CA GLY A 41 -22.83 2.22 14.25
C GLY A 41 -22.36 1.50 12.97
N GLY A 42 -21.12 1.69 12.53
CA GLY A 42 -20.60 1.13 11.27
C GLY A 42 -19.13 0.71 11.35
N PHE A 43 -18.37 1.07 10.31
CA PHE A 43 -16.98 0.67 10.13
C PHE A 43 -16.04 1.87 10.07
N LEU A 44 -14.90 1.77 10.74
CA LEU A 44 -13.77 2.69 10.62
C LEU A 44 -12.58 1.94 10.01
N VAL A 45 -12.02 2.43 8.92
CA VAL A 45 -10.85 1.86 8.24
C VAL A 45 -9.66 2.79 8.43
N LEU A 46 -8.54 2.25 8.90
CA LEU A 46 -7.31 2.97 9.22
C LEU A 46 -6.09 2.27 8.62
N GLU A 47 -5.08 3.04 8.24
CA GLU A 47 -3.75 2.53 7.91
C GLU A 47 -2.87 2.48 9.16
N ALA A 48 -2.27 1.33 9.44
CA ALA A 48 -1.51 1.07 10.66
C ALA A 48 -0.28 1.98 10.76
N GLU A 49 0.48 2.11 9.68
CA GLU A 49 1.73 2.89 9.62
C GLU A 49 1.47 4.36 9.96
N LYS A 50 0.38 4.93 9.42
CA LYS A 50 -0.01 6.32 9.69
C LYS A 50 -0.52 6.49 11.11
N MET A 51 -1.33 5.55 11.58
CA MET A 51 -1.95 5.62 12.91
C MET A 51 -0.92 5.47 14.03
N LEU A 52 0.03 4.54 13.91
CA LEU A 52 1.08 4.31 14.90
C LEU A 52 2.16 5.40 14.88
N GLY A 53 2.32 6.10 13.75
CA GLY A 53 3.18 7.28 13.66
C GLY A 53 2.64 8.51 14.40
N GLU A 54 1.33 8.54 14.70
CA GLU A 54 0.68 9.66 15.36
C GLU A 54 0.70 9.50 16.90
N PRO A 55 1.23 10.49 17.65
CA PRO A 55 1.28 10.41 19.11
C PRO A 55 -0.08 10.23 19.77
N PHE A 56 -0.13 9.40 20.82
CA PHE A 56 -1.31 9.14 21.67
C PHE A 56 -2.50 8.47 20.98
N VAL A 57 -2.51 8.36 19.65
CA VAL A 57 -3.65 7.83 18.89
C VAL A 57 -3.91 6.37 19.22
N TRP A 58 -2.87 5.54 19.21
CA TRP A 58 -3.01 4.11 19.46
C TRP A 58 -3.59 3.83 20.85
N ASP A 59 -3.01 4.42 21.89
CA ASP A 59 -3.48 4.24 23.26
C ASP A 59 -4.89 4.78 23.47
N ALA A 60 -5.22 5.92 22.87
CA ALA A 60 -6.57 6.48 22.94
C ALA A 60 -7.60 5.61 22.23
N LEU A 61 -7.23 5.00 21.10
CA LEU A 61 -8.08 4.08 20.36
C LEU A 61 -8.32 2.82 21.20
N LYS A 62 -7.27 2.27 21.81
CA LYS A 62 -7.39 1.13 22.74
C LYS A 62 -8.35 1.45 23.88
N ARG A 63 -8.17 2.58 24.56
CA ARG A 63 -9.06 3.01 25.65
C ARG A 63 -10.51 3.16 25.19
N ALA A 64 -10.76 3.78 24.04
CA ALA A 64 -12.10 3.99 23.52
C ALA A 64 -12.81 2.67 23.17
N LEU A 65 -12.09 1.74 22.56
CA LEU A 65 -12.62 0.42 22.19
C LEU A 65 -12.85 -0.49 23.40
N HIS A 66 -11.94 -0.52 24.38
CA HIS A 66 -12.13 -1.28 25.63
C HIS A 66 -13.31 -0.75 26.46
N SER A 67 -13.38 0.57 26.65
CA SER A 67 -14.45 1.21 27.43
C SER A 67 -15.79 1.26 26.69
N ARG A 68 -15.79 1.02 25.36
CA ARG A 68 -16.93 1.23 24.46
C ARG A 68 -17.53 2.63 24.62
N GLN A 69 -16.66 3.61 24.84
CA GLN A 69 -17.02 4.98 25.10
C GLN A 69 -16.12 5.90 24.29
N LEU A 70 -16.73 6.89 23.66
CA LEU A 70 -16.04 7.95 22.95
C LEU A 70 -16.11 9.21 23.80
N LYS A 71 -14.93 9.67 24.23
CA LYS A 71 -14.76 10.92 24.95
C LYS A 71 -13.96 11.87 24.08
N MET A 72 -14.44 13.10 23.97
CA MET A 72 -13.76 14.14 23.21
C MET A 72 -12.87 14.94 24.17
N GLU A 73 -11.57 14.68 24.10
CA GLU A 73 -10.55 15.26 24.99
C GLU A 73 -9.44 15.90 24.15
N SER A 74 -8.62 16.76 24.76
CA SER A 74 -7.38 17.25 24.16
C SER A 74 -6.19 16.70 24.94
N PRO A 75 -5.35 15.82 24.36
CA PRO A 75 -4.17 15.27 25.03
C PRO A 75 -3.20 16.34 25.49
N LEU A 76 -3.07 17.42 24.71
CA LEU A 76 -2.21 18.55 25.00
C LEU A 76 -2.81 19.51 26.05
N GLY A 77 -4.14 19.47 26.25
CA GLY A 77 -4.82 20.20 27.32
C GLY A 77 -4.47 19.67 28.73
N GLU A 78 -4.03 18.41 28.85
CA GLU A 78 -3.54 17.85 30.11
C GLU A 78 -2.06 18.18 30.37
N LEU A 79 -1.24 18.27 29.31
CA LEU A 79 0.20 18.56 29.39
C LEU A 79 0.51 20.07 29.54
N GLY A 80 -0.31 20.93 28.94
CA GLY A 80 -0.16 22.38 28.99
C GLY A 80 -1.27 23.01 29.81
N ARG A 81 -0.90 23.78 30.84
CA ARG A 81 -1.79 24.64 31.66
C ARG A 81 -2.48 25.75 30.85
N ILE A 82 -3.13 25.43 29.73
CA ILE A 82 -4.08 26.31 29.05
C ILE A 82 -5.37 26.21 29.86
N ALA A 83 -5.38 26.93 30.98
CA ALA A 83 -6.49 27.05 31.90
C ALA A 83 -7.63 27.86 31.27
N THR A 84 -8.31 27.29 30.28
CA THR A 84 -9.62 27.74 29.77
C THR A 84 -10.45 26.55 29.28
N VAL A 85 -10.41 25.42 29.98
CA VAL A 85 -11.36 24.31 29.76
C VAL A 85 -12.73 24.74 30.30
N THR A 86 -13.59 25.29 29.44
CA THR A 86 -14.99 25.62 29.81
C THR A 86 -15.98 24.55 29.39
N LEU A 87 -15.61 23.67 28.45
CA LEU A 87 -16.52 22.69 27.87
C LEU A 87 -15.95 21.28 28.05
N ASN A 88 -16.69 20.43 28.78
CA ASN A 88 -16.41 19.00 28.93
C ASN A 88 -17.53 18.22 28.23
N PRO A 89 -17.35 17.82 26.95
CA PRO A 89 -18.37 17.12 26.19
C PRO A 89 -18.81 15.82 26.88
N GLN A 90 -20.09 15.50 26.76
CA GLN A 90 -20.60 14.25 27.31
C GLN A 90 -19.98 13.05 26.58
N VAL A 91 -19.66 12.01 27.34
CA VAL A 91 -19.21 10.72 26.80
C VAL A 91 -20.33 10.05 26.01
N ILE A 92 -20.02 9.56 24.81
CA ILE A 92 -20.98 8.90 23.92
C ILE A 92 -20.67 7.39 23.88
N PRO A 93 -21.68 6.49 23.93
CA PRO A 93 -21.45 5.07 23.68
C PRO A 93 -20.86 4.82 22.30
N LEU A 94 -19.79 4.01 22.23
CA LEU A 94 -19.08 3.66 21.01
C LEU A 94 -19.42 2.24 20.58
N GLN A 95 -19.99 2.11 19.39
CA GLN A 95 -20.28 0.86 18.69
C GLN A 95 -19.70 0.93 17.28
N VAL A 96 -18.44 0.54 17.10
CA VAL A 96 -17.77 0.60 15.80
C VAL A 96 -16.99 -0.69 15.56
N LYS A 97 -16.93 -1.13 14.29
CA LYS A 97 -15.97 -2.13 13.83
C LYS A 97 -14.76 -1.42 13.24
N VAL A 98 -13.59 -1.64 13.82
CA VAL A 98 -12.34 -1.05 13.31
C VAL A 98 -11.63 -2.06 12.43
N ILE A 99 -11.25 -1.64 11.23
CA ILE A 99 -10.46 -2.40 10.27
C ILE A 99 -9.13 -1.66 10.14
N ILE A 100 -8.04 -2.34 10.48
CA ILE A 100 -6.69 -1.80 10.34
C ILE A 100 -6.03 -2.52 9.18
N ILE A 101 -5.46 -1.76 8.25
CA ILE A 101 -4.72 -2.23 7.09
C ILE A 101 -3.26 -1.85 7.29
N GLY A 102 -2.33 -2.78 7.08
CA GLY A 102 -0.90 -2.51 7.21
C GLY A 102 -0.04 -3.70 6.81
N ALA A 103 1.28 -3.50 6.82
CA ALA A 103 2.24 -4.52 6.46
C ALA A 103 2.26 -5.71 7.44
N ARG A 104 2.58 -6.91 6.93
CA ARG A 104 2.69 -8.14 7.72
C ARG A 104 3.69 -8.01 8.87
N GLN A 105 4.83 -7.33 8.66
CA GLN A 105 5.83 -7.13 9.73
C GLN A 105 5.26 -6.31 10.89
N LEU A 106 4.38 -5.34 10.60
CA LEU A 106 3.78 -4.47 11.61
C LEU A 106 2.75 -5.22 12.47
N TYR A 107 1.99 -6.13 11.86
CA TYR A 107 1.09 -7.02 12.59
C TYR A 107 1.84 -7.86 13.63
N TYR A 108 2.94 -8.51 13.23
CA TYR A 108 3.73 -9.32 14.15
C TYR A 108 4.41 -8.49 15.23
N ALA A 109 4.92 -7.30 14.88
CA ALA A 109 5.47 -6.37 15.87
C ALA A 109 4.44 -5.96 16.93
N LEU A 110 3.19 -5.67 16.52
CA LEU A 110 2.10 -5.37 17.46
C LEU A 110 1.72 -6.58 18.32
N GLN A 111 1.70 -7.78 17.73
CA GLN A 111 1.42 -9.02 18.46
C GLN A 111 2.46 -9.30 19.56
N ASP A 112 3.74 -9.04 19.29
CA ASP A 112 4.83 -9.29 20.23
C ASP A 112 4.98 -8.22 21.31
N HIS A 113 4.63 -6.97 21.00
CA HIS A 113 4.86 -5.83 21.88
C HIS A 113 3.62 -5.29 22.60
N ASP A 114 2.41 -5.61 22.15
CA ASP A 114 1.16 -5.12 22.73
C ASP A 114 0.18 -6.27 23.05
N PRO A 115 0.10 -6.71 24.32
CA PRO A 115 -0.79 -7.78 24.74
C PRO A 115 -2.28 -7.50 24.47
N ASP A 116 -2.69 -6.22 24.53
CA ASP A 116 -4.09 -5.83 24.31
C ASP A 116 -4.49 -6.00 22.83
N PHE A 117 -3.52 -5.91 21.92
CA PHE A 117 -3.76 -5.95 20.48
C PHE A 117 -4.49 -7.23 20.06
N GLN A 118 -4.04 -8.39 20.55
CA GLN A 118 -4.65 -9.68 20.22
C GLN A 118 -6.04 -9.85 20.84
N GLU A 119 -6.30 -9.24 21.99
CA GLU A 119 -7.63 -9.28 22.59
C GLU A 119 -8.65 -8.47 21.77
N MET A 120 -8.20 -7.32 21.26
CA MET A 120 -9.03 -6.36 20.52
C MET A 120 -9.23 -6.73 19.04
N PHE A 121 -8.17 -7.19 18.37
CA PHE A 121 -8.13 -7.47 16.93
C PHE A 121 -8.00 -8.97 16.67
N ARG A 122 -9.06 -9.71 17.02
CA ARG A 122 -9.08 -11.19 16.95
C ARG A 122 -9.18 -11.77 15.54
N VAL A 123 -9.62 -10.97 14.58
CA VAL A 123 -9.82 -11.41 13.20
C VAL A 123 -8.68 -10.87 12.36
N LEU A 124 -7.77 -11.77 11.97
CA LEU A 124 -6.73 -11.49 10.99
C LEU A 124 -7.23 -11.89 9.60
N VAL A 125 -7.06 -11.00 8.64
CA VAL A 125 -7.20 -11.29 7.21
C VAL A 125 -5.82 -11.08 6.60
N ASP A 126 -5.11 -12.19 6.36
CA ASP A 126 -3.81 -12.17 5.68
C ASP A 126 -4.03 -12.40 4.18
N PHE A 127 -3.42 -11.57 3.35
CA PHE A 127 -3.46 -11.70 1.90
C PHE A 127 -2.17 -12.38 1.44
N ASP A 128 -2.32 -13.45 0.67
CA ASP A 128 -1.18 -14.10 0.04
C ASP A 128 -0.51 -13.16 -0.97
N GLU A 129 0.81 -13.29 -1.11
CA GLU A 129 1.60 -12.50 -2.07
C GLU A 129 1.47 -13.02 -3.50
N ASP A 130 0.95 -14.23 -3.65
CA ASP A 130 0.76 -14.91 -4.92
C ASP A 130 -0.53 -15.76 -4.94
N ILE A 131 -0.98 -16.08 -6.14
CA ILE A 131 -2.20 -16.82 -6.42
C ILE A 131 -1.83 -18.04 -7.27
N PRO A 132 -2.32 -19.26 -6.98
CA PRO A 132 -2.14 -20.42 -7.84
C PRO A 132 -2.56 -20.15 -9.29
N LEU A 133 -1.69 -20.45 -10.25
CA LEU A 133 -2.04 -20.38 -11.66
C LEU A 133 -2.83 -21.63 -12.06
N GLY A 134 -4.08 -21.42 -12.46
CA GLY A 134 -4.99 -22.43 -13.00
C GLY A 134 -5.99 -21.78 -13.94
N ASP A 135 -6.85 -22.57 -14.56
CA ASP A 135 -7.80 -22.06 -15.57
C ASP A 135 -8.76 -21.01 -14.99
N GLU A 136 -9.30 -21.27 -13.80
CA GLU A 136 -10.21 -20.34 -13.12
C GLU A 136 -9.53 -19.04 -12.71
N SER A 137 -8.32 -19.11 -12.12
CA SER A 137 -7.59 -17.92 -11.68
C SER A 137 -7.08 -17.09 -12.87
N LEU A 138 -6.74 -17.74 -13.99
CA LEU A 138 -6.40 -17.05 -15.24
C LEU A 138 -7.61 -16.33 -15.83
N GLU A 139 -8.80 -16.93 -15.76
CA GLU A 139 -10.04 -16.27 -16.16
C GLU A 139 -10.35 -15.06 -15.26
N GLN A 140 -10.26 -15.22 -13.94
CA GLN A 140 -10.42 -14.12 -12.98
C GLN A 140 -9.38 -13.01 -13.19
N PHE A 141 -8.14 -13.36 -13.51
CA PHE A 141 -7.09 -12.42 -13.88
C PHE A 141 -7.46 -11.61 -15.13
N ALA A 142 -7.95 -12.29 -16.19
CA ALA A 142 -8.41 -11.62 -17.40
C ALA A 142 -9.60 -10.69 -17.14
N GLN A 143 -10.55 -11.12 -16.30
CA GLN A 143 -11.69 -10.31 -15.88
C GLN A 143 -11.22 -9.07 -15.09
N LEU A 144 -10.29 -9.23 -14.16
CA LEU A 144 -9.71 -8.12 -13.40
C LEU A 144 -9.05 -7.08 -14.32
N MET A 145 -8.23 -7.53 -15.28
CA MET A 145 -7.59 -6.63 -16.25
C MET A 145 -8.65 -5.90 -17.11
N LYS A 146 -9.70 -6.59 -17.54
CA LYS A 146 -10.79 -5.99 -18.32
C LYS A 146 -11.58 -4.97 -17.50
N THR A 147 -11.95 -5.30 -16.27
CA THR A 147 -12.68 -4.40 -15.37
C THR A 147 -11.87 -3.14 -15.13
N ARG A 148 -10.58 -3.28 -14.80
CA ARG A 148 -9.72 -2.13 -14.53
C ARG A 148 -9.50 -1.23 -15.74
N THR A 149 -9.18 -1.81 -16.89
CA THR A 149 -9.02 -1.05 -18.13
C THR A 149 -10.30 -0.31 -18.52
N THR A 150 -11.47 -0.91 -18.28
CA THR A 150 -12.76 -0.27 -18.52
C THR A 150 -13.02 0.89 -17.56
N GLU A 151 -12.77 0.70 -16.25
CA GLU A 151 -12.94 1.74 -15.23
C GLU A 151 -12.04 2.96 -15.46
N GLU A 152 -10.83 2.74 -15.95
CA GLU A 152 -9.85 3.80 -16.24
C GLU A 152 -9.99 4.38 -17.66
N GLY A 153 -10.94 3.90 -18.47
CA GLY A 153 -11.17 4.39 -19.83
C GLY A 153 -10.06 4.04 -20.84
N MET A 154 -9.29 2.98 -20.57
CA MET A 154 -8.21 2.48 -21.44
C MET A 154 -8.75 1.64 -22.59
N ALA A 155 -7.92 1.41 -23.61
CA ALA A 155 -8.26 0.51 -24.69
C ALA A 155 -8.36 -0.95 -24.21
N PRO A 156 -9.21 -1.77 -24.84
CA PRO A 156 -9.27 -3.20 -24.52
C PRO A 156 -7.93 -3.89 -24.80
N LEU A 157 -7.65 -4.94 -24.04
CA LEU A 157 -6.47 -5.80 -24.21
C LEU A 157 -6.79 -6.97 -25.15
N THR A 158 -5.84 -7.35 -26.01
CA THR A 158 -5.94 -8.61 -26.75
C THR A 158 -5.75 -9.81 -25.82
N ALA A 159 -6.25 -10.98 -26.20
CA ALA A 159 -6.00 -12.22 -25.45
C ALA A 159 -4.50 -12.52 -25.30
N ALA A 160 -3.72 -12.21 -26.34
CA ALA A 160 -2.27 -12.37 -26.32
C ALA A 160 -1.60 -11.39 -25.33
N ALA A 161 -2.07 -10.14 -25.24
CA ALA A 161 -1.59 -9.17 -24.25
C ALA A 161 -1.89 -9.63 -22.82
N VAL A 162 -3.10 -10.15 -22.57
CA VAL A 162 -3.48 -10.70 -21.26
C VAL A 162 -2.60 -11.90 -20.89
N ALA A 163 -2.38 -12.83 -21.83
CA ALA A 163 -1.46 -13.95 -21.61
C ALA A 163 -0.04 -13.46 -21.29
N ARG A 164 0.43 -12.42 -21.98
CA ARG A 164 1.76 -11.85 -21.73
C ARG A 164 1.86 -11.18 -20.36
N LEU A 165 0.80 -10.51 -19.90
CA LEU A 165 0.69 -9.95 -18.55
C LEU A 165 0.68 -11.05 -17.49
N ALA A 166 -0.02 -12.16 -17.72
CA ALA A 166 0.00 -13.32 -16.83
C ALA A 166 1.42 -13.91 -16.71
N THR A 167 2.14 -14.05 -17.82
CA THR A 167 3.57 -14.47 -17.81
C THR A 167 4.45 -13.49 -17.04
N TYR A 168 4.21 -12.18 -17.17
CA TYR A 168 4.94 -11.18 -16.38
C TYR A 168 4.60 -11.27 -14.89
N SER A 169 3.33 -11.49 -14.55
CA SER A 169 2.87 -11.72 -13.18
C SER A 169 3.53 -12.96 -12.55
N ALA A 170 3.65 -14.05 -13.29
CA ALA A 170 4.37 -15.24 -12.84
C ALA A 170 5.88 -14.98 -12.64
N ARG A 171 6.47 -14.11 -13.46
CA ARG A 171 7.85 -13.65 -13.26
C ARG A 171 8.00 -12.80 -12.00
N LEU A 172 7.03 -11.93 -11.69
CA LEU A 172 7.01 -11.15 -10.44
C LEU A 172 6.84 -12.02 -9.19
N ALA A 173 6.14 -13.14 -9.32
CA ALA A 173 6.02 -14.15 -8.26
C ALA A 173 7.23 -15.11 -8.19
N GLU A 174 8.20 -14.96 -9.09
CA GLU A 174 9.37 -15.86 -9.24
C GLU A 174 8.99 -17.35 -9.34
N HIS A 175 7.77 -17.66 -9.80
CA HIS A 175 7.23 -19.01 -9.77
C HIS A 175 6.30 -19.25 -10.95
N GLN A 176 6.62 -20.25 -11.78
CA GLN A 176 5.91 -20.54 -13.03
C GLN A 176 4.43 -20.94 -12.83
N GLY A 177 4.11 -21.58 -11.71
CA GLY A 177 2.76 -21.98 -11.35
C GLY A 177 2.00 -21.00 -10.45
N ARG A 178 2.48 -19.75 -10.30
CA ARG A 178 1.82 -18.71 -9.48
C ARG A 178 1.69 -17.41 -10.26
N LEU A 179 0.72 -16.58 -9.90
CA LEU A 179 0.56 -15.20 -10.34
C LEU A 179 0.81 -14.29 -9.14
N SER A 180 1.54 -13.19 -9.34
CA SER A 180 1.75 -12.22 -8.27
C SER A 180 0.44 -11.51 -7.89
N ALA A 181 0.20 -11.36 -6.59
CA ALA A 181 -0.88 -10.56 -6.04
C ALA A 181 -0.54 -9.05 -6.00
N ARG A 182 0.66 -8.65 -6.46
CA ARG A 182 1.07 -7.24 -6.63
C ARG A 182 0.39 -6.63 -7.85
N ILE A 183 -0.93 -6.54 -7.80
CA ILE A 183 -1.79 -6.10 -8.90
C ILE A 183 -1.46 -4.66 -9.33
N GLY A 184 -1.01 -3.81 -8.39
CA GLY A 184 -0.56 -2.44 -8.69
C GLY A 184 0.55 -2.37 -9.74
N ASP A 185 1.54 -3.26 -9.67
CA ASP A 185 2.66 -3.30 -10.64
C ASP A 185 2.19 -3.70 -12.04
N LEU A 186 1.19 -4.57 -12.10
CA LEU A 186 0.57 -4.99 -13.35
C LEU A 186 -0.24 -3.87 -13.97
N PHE A 187 -1.05 -3.17 -13.18
CA PHE A 187 -1.83 -2.04 -13.67
C PHE A 187 -0.94 -0.90 -14.15
N GLN A 188 0.15 -0.59 -13.44
CA GLN A 188 1.13 0.38 -13.92
C GLN A 188 1.68 -0.03 -15.30
N LEU A 189 2.04 -1.31 -15.48
CA LEU A 189 2.51 -1.80 -16.77
C LEU A 189 1.44 -1.68 -17.87
N VAL A 190 0.18 -1.97 -17.54
CA VAL A 190 -0.96 -1.81 -18.46
C VAL A 190 -1.13 -0.34 -18.86
N SER A 191 -1.05 0.60 -17.91
CA SER A 191 -1.13 2.04 -18.20
C SER A 191 0.00 2.49 -19.13
N GLU A 192 1.23 2.01 -18.90
CA GLU A 192 2.38 2.31 -19.77
C GLU A 192 2.20 1.74 -21.18
N ALA A 193 1.64 0.53 -21.29
CA ALA A 193 1.35 -0.08 -22.58
C ALA A 193 0.21 0.64 -23.33
N ASP A 194 -0.85 1.07 -22.64
CA ASP A 194 -1.92 1.87 -23.24
C ASP A 194 -1.41 3.22 -23.75
N PHE A 195 -0.50 3.87 -23.01
CA PHE A 195 0.16 5.09 -23.47
C PHE A 195 0.96 4.85 -24.75
N ILE A 196 1.70 3.74 -24.84
CA ILE A 196 2.45 3.38 -26.05
C ILE A 196 1.51 3.10 -27.23
N ARG A 197 0.37 2.43 -26.99
CA ARG A 197 -0.69 2.23 -28.00
C ARG A 197 -1.25 3.58 -28.46
N GLN A 198 -1.51 4.50 -27.54
CA GLN A 198 -2.04 5.83 -27.86
C GLN A 198 -1.08 6.60 -28.79
N LEU A 199 0.22 6.53 -28.53
CA LEU A 199 1.25 7.11 -29.41
C LEU A 199 1.26 6.46 -30.81
N ALA A 200 0.96 5.16 -30.90
CA ALA A 200 0.84 4.43 -32.17
C ALA A 200 -0.53 4.66 -32.86
N SER A 201 -1.48 5.34 -32.20
CA SER A 201 -2.85 5.55 -32.69
C SER A 201 -3.62 4.25 -32.96
N GLU A 202 -3.33 3.20 -32.19
CA GLU A 202 -4.00 1.90 -32.30
C GLU A 202 -5.23 1.81 -31.39
N THR A 203 -6.20 0.97 -31.73
CA THR A 203 -7.49 0.87 -31.00
C THR A 203 -7.49 -0.16 -29.88
N VAL A 204 -6.51 -1.07 -29.86
CA VAL A 204 -6.42 -2.20 -28.93
C VAL A 204 -5.00 -2.30 -28.40
N THR A 205 -4.83 -2.61 -27.12
CA THR A 205 -3.52 -2.84 -26.52
C THR A 205 -3.09 -4.29 -26.73
N ASP A 206 -2.18 -4.50 -27.70
CA ASP A 206 -1.61 -5.81 -28.01
C ASP A 206 -0.22 -6.07 -27.36
N VAL A 207 0.30 -7.29 -27.51
CA VAL A 207 1.59 -7.77 -26.95
C VAL A 207 2.75 -6.83 -27.25
N GLY A 208 2.81 -6.28 -28.46
CA GLY A 208 3.89 -5.37 -28.85
C GLY A 208 3.99 -4.13 -27.95
N HIS A 209 2.87 -3.62 -27.45
CA HIS A 209 2.86 -2.51 -26.50
C HIS A 209 3.37 -2.92 -25.12
N ILE A 210 2.96 -4.10 -24.66
CA ILE A 210 3.40 -4.66 -23.37
C ILE A 210 4.92 -4.88 -23.37
N GLU A 211 5.47 -5.45 -24.43
CA GLU A 211 6.92 -5.67 -24.56
C GLU A 211 7.70 -4.35 -24.61
N ARG A 212 7.18 -3.34 -25.31
CA ARG A 212 7.79 -2.01 -25.33
C ARG A 212 7.75 -1.35 -23.95
N ALA A 213 6.65 -1.49 -23.22
CA ALA A 213 6.52 -0.98 -21.85
C ALA A 213 7.50 -1.68 -20.89
N LEU A 214 7.58 -3.01 -20.96
CA LEU A 214 8.56 -3.80 -20.18
C LEU A 214 10.00 -3.40 -20.50
N LYS A 215 10.34 -3.25 -21.78
CA LYS A 215 11.67 -2.80 -22.20
C LYS A 215 11.97 -1.39 -21.69
N ALA A 216 11.01 -0.47 -21.77
CA ALA A 216 11.17 0.88 -21.22
C ALA A 216 11.37 0.85 -19.69
N LYS A 217 10.61 0.03 -18.96
CA LYS A 217 10.77 -0.17 -17.51
C LYS A 217 12.16 -0.72 -17.16
N ALA A 218 12.63 -1.72 -17.90
CA ALA A 218 13.98 -2.28 -17.75
C ALA A 218 15.08 -1.24 -18.03
N THR A 219 14.93 -0.41 -19.07
CA THR A 219 15.90 0.66 -19.36
C THR A 219 15.97 1.69 -18.23
N ARG A 220 14.83 2.07 -17.63
CA ARG A 220 14.78 3.06 -16.53
C ARG A 220 15.43 2.56 -15.24
N THR A 221 15.29 1.27 -14.94
CA THR A 221 15.77 0.65 -13.69
C THR A 221 17.16 0.00 -13.84
N GLY A 222 17.56 -0.35 -15.05
CA GLY A 222 18.73 -1.20 -15.34
C GLY A 222 20.07 -0.48 -15.44
N ARG A 223 20.22 0.77 -14.98
CA ARG A 223 21.50 1.52 -15.08
C ARG A 223 22.67 0.76 -14.45
N VAL A 224 22.43 0.12 -13.31
CA VAL A 224 23.47 -0.65 -12.60
C VAL A 224 23.85 -1.91 -13.36
N SER A 225 22.85 -2.65 -13.86
CA SER A 225 23.05 -3.83 -14.71
C SER A 225 23.83 -3.48 -15.99
N ALA A 226 23.45 -2.40 -16.67
CA ALA A 226 24.12 -1.95 -17.89
C ALA A 226 25.61 -1.64 -17.64
N ARG A 227 25.93 -0.95 -16.53
CA ARG A 227 27.32 -0.64 -16.17
C ARG A 227 28.15 -1.90 -15.93
N ILE A 228 27.58 -2.91 -15.29
CA ILE A 228 28.28 -4.18 -15.05
C ILE A 228 28.55 -4.92 -16.37
N ILE A 229 27.60 -4.90 -17.29
CA ILE A 229 27.81 -5.45 -18.65
C ILE A 229 28.91 -4.66 -19.37
N ASP A 230 28.92 -3.34 -19.27
CA ASP A 230 29.97 -2.50 -19.86
C ASP A 230 31.36 -2.82 -19.28
N ASP A 231 31.45 -3.03 -17.96
CA ASP A 231 32.69 -3.42 -17.29
C ASP A 231 33.17 -4.83 -17.73
N MET A 232 32.24 -5.76 -18.00
CA MET A 232 32.56 -7.07 -18.59
C MET A 232 33.11 -6.92 -20.02
N LEU A 233 32.45 -6.11 -20.86
CA LEU A 233 32.86 -5.86 -22.24
C LEU A 233 34.19 -5.10 -22.33
N ALA A 234 34.47 -4.23 -21.37
CA ALA A 234 35.74 -3.52 -21.25
C ALA A 234 36.89 -4.37 -20.70
N GLY A 235 36.62 -5.62 -20.27
CA GLY A 235 37.60 -6.52 -19.69
C GLY A 235 38.03 -6.16 -18.27
N ILE A 236 37.29 -5.30 -17.58
CA ILE A 236 37.47 -4.99 -16.15
C ILE A 236 36.97 -6.19 -15.33
N ILE A 237 35.81 -6.73 -15.70
CA ILE A 237 35.27 -7.98 -15.16
C ILE A 237 35.61 -9.11 -16.14
N LEU A 238 36.43 -10.06 -15.70
CA LEU A 238 36.93 -11.14 -16.55
C LEU A 238 35.99 -12.35 -16.53
N ILE A 239 35.23 -12.55 -17.61
CA ILE A 239 34.38 -13.73 -17.83
C ILE A 239 34.73 -14.35 -19.16
N ASP A 240 35.13 -15.63 -19.13
CA ASP A 240 35.39 -16.38 -20.36
C ASP A 240 34.08 -17.00 -20.85
N THR A 241 33.63 -16.62 -22.04
CA THR A 241 32.41 -17.16 -22.68
C THR A 241 32.72 -18.21 -23.75
N ALA A 242 34.00 -18.41 -24.08
CA ALA A 242 34.48 -19.40 -25.04
C ALA A 242 35.79 -20.06 -24.58
N GLY A 243 36.06 -21.26 -25.09
CA GLY A 243 37.23 -22.06 -24.70
C GLY A 243 36.96 -22.95 -23.48
N ALA A 244 38.01 -23.58 -22.95
CA ALA A 244 37.95 -24.44 -21.77
C ALA A 244 39.20 -24.24 -20.89
N ALA A 245 39.01 -24.26 -19.57
CA ALA A 245 40.09 -24.14 -18.60
C ALA A 245 39.85 -25.10 -17.41
N VAL A 246 40.91 -25.76 -16.95
CA VAL A 246 40.82 -26.71 -15.81
C VAL A 246 40.60 -25.92 -14.52
N GLY A 247 39.60 -26.29 -13.74
CA GLY A 247 39.29 -25.65 -12.45
C GLY A 247 38.57 -24.31 -12.55
N LYS A 248 38.09 -23.92 -13.74
CA LYS A 248 37.27 -22.71 -13.94
C LYS A 248 35.85 -23.08 -14.33
N CYS A 249 34.87 -22.45 -13.68
CA CYS A 249 33.47 -22.47 -14.08
C CYS A 249 32.87 -21.07 -13.93
N ASN A 250 31.87 -20.76 -14.74
CA ASN A 250 31.10 -19.53 -14.59
C ASN A 250 29.98 -19.77 -13.59
N GLY A 251 30.08 -19.17 -12.41
CA GLY A 251 28.99 -19.12 -11.45
C GLY A 251 27.88 -18.20 -11.96
N LEU A 252 26.63 -18.60 -11.74
CA LEU A 252 25.47 -17.73 -11.96
C LEU A 252 25.10 -17.10 -10.62
N THR A 253 25.01 -15.78 -10.59
CA THR A 253 24.66 -15.01 -9.39
C THR A 253 23.61 -13.98 -9.75
N VAL A 254 22.56 -13.87 -8.94
CA VAL A 254 21.57 -12.80 -9.10
C VAL A 254 21.96 -11.66 -8.15
N LEU A 255 22.12 -10.47 -8.71
CA LEU A 255 22.32 -9.23 -7.99
C LEU A 255 21.01 -8.43 -8.02
N GLU A 256 20.55 -8.04 -6.84
CA GLU A 256 19.39 -7.18 -6.67
C GLU A 256 19.84 -5.79 -6.22
N VAL A 257 19.46 -4.78 -7.02
CA VAL A 257 19.72 -3.37 -6.69
C VAL A 257 18.44 -2.58 -6.95
N GLY A 258 17.75 -2.21 -5.87
CA GLY A 258 16.42 -1.60 -5.95
C GLY A 258 15.44 -2.54 -6.65
N ASP A 259 14.73 -2.03 -7.66
CA ASP A 259 13.74 -2.80 -8.43
C ASP A 259 14.35 -3.62 -9.60
N SER A 260 15.67 -3.70 -9.70
CA SER A 260 16.37 -4.42 -10.77
C SER A 260 17.10 -5.63 -10.22
N ALA A 261 16.72 -6.81 -10.72
CA ALA A 261 17.44 -8.06 -10.55
C ALA A 261 18.13 -8.43 -11.87
N PHE A 262 19.43 -8.73 -11.83
CA PHE A 262 20.21 -9.15 -12.99
C PHE A 262 21.30 -10.13 -12.59
N GLY A 263 21.69 -11.03 -13.50
CA GLY A 263 22.65 -12.10 -13.26
C GLY A 263 23.07 -12.80 -14.53
#